data_AF-A0A969IQM3-F1
#
_entry.id   AF-A0A969IQM3-F1
#
_cell.length_a   1.000
_cell.length_b   1.000
_cell.length_c   1.000
_cell.angle_alpha   90.00
_cell.angle_beta   90.00
_cell.angle_gamma   90.00
#
_symmetry.space_group_name_H-M   'P 1'
#
loop_
_entity.id
_entity.type
_entity.pdbx_description
1 polymer ?
#
loop_
_entity_poly.entity_id
_entity_poly.type
_entity_poly.pdbx_seq_one_letter_code
_entity_poly.pdbx_strand_id
1 'polypeptide(L)'
;MLRIFYFYPWARRPVPRLDAGGQRCRVHGLHLGSSLRANPDIALRASGGTGFLPPSLAQIIGEPPSVFNDFLIFLLDIRDPMRGNDLIPGPLTLLSGGSPDLQPEQSESSSFGVVLTPRFAPGLRVSVDVTHIHKTDEVVTLPLDFFTDNEADFPGRITRGPNLPGDPPGTPGPITQIDFSSLNLASSGFEGDRYSGRVHAADRELSAVGVSTLW
;
A
#
# COMPACT_ATOMS: atom_id res chain seq x y z
N MET A 1 32.70 29.20 -0.04
CA MET A 1 31.99 29.41 -1.32
C MET A 1 30.76 28.51 -1.31
N LEU A 2 29.61 29.07 -0.94
CA LEU A 2 28.35 28.35 -0.71
C LEU A 2 27.57 28.29 -2.03
N ARG A 3 27.29 27.09 -2.55
CA ARG A 3 26.37 26.90 -3.68
C ARG A 3 25.01 26.49 -3.13
N ILE A 4 24.10 27.46 -3.09
CA ILE A 4 22.68 27.26 -2.79
C ILE A 4 22.02 26.81 -4.10
N PHE A 5 21.48 25.60 -4.14
CA PHE A 5 20.58 25.17 -5.20
C PHE A 5 19.14 25.31 -4.70
N TYR A 6 18.35 26.11 -5.40
CA TYR A 6 16.94 26.32 -5.10
C TYR A 6 16.15 25.02 -5.29
N PHE A 7 15.35 24.70 -4.28
CA PHE A 7 14.40 23.60 -4.27
C PHE A 7 13.09 24.09 -4.89
N TYR A 8 12.66 23.50 -6.01
CA TYR A 8 11.29 23.62 -6.51
C TYR A 8 10.53 22.35 -6.12
N PRO A 9 9.55 22.40 -5.22
CA PRO A 9 8.62 21.29 -5.06
C PRO A 9 7.54 21.39 -6.15
N TRP A 10 6.88 20.28 -6.44
CA TRP A 10 5.79 20.09 -7.43
C TRP A 10 6.24 19.93 -8.89
N ALA A 11 6.65 18.71 -9.22
CA ALA A 11 6.41 18.14 -10.54
C ALA A 11 5.95 16.70 -10.36
N ARG A 12 4.63 16.46 -10.46
CA ARG A 12 4.09 15.13 -10.77
C ARG A 12 4.72 14.72 -12.10
N ARG A 13 5.75 13.88 -12.08
CA ARG A 13 6.31 13.36 -13.32
C ARG A 13 5.39 12.27 -13.85
N PRO A 14 5.16 12.21 -15.17
CA PRO A 14 4.26 11.25 -15.76
C PRO A 14 4.75 9.81 -15.52
N VAL A 15 3.78 8.95 -15.23
CA VAL A 15 3.88 7.51 -15.01
C VAL A 15 4.62 6.82 -16.16
N PRO A 16 5.59 5.92 -15.91
CA PRO A 16 6.09 5.03 -16.95
C PRO A 16 4.98 4.05 -17.35
N ARG A 17 4.49 4.17 -18.58
CA ARG A 17 3.55 3.21 -19.18
C ARG A 17 4.34 1.95 -19.55
N LEU A 18 3.86 0.78 -19.16
CA LEU A 18 4.42 -0.51 -19.56
C LEU A 18 4.11 -0.72 -21.05
N ASP A 19 5.11 -0.55 -21.92
CA ASP A 19 4.97 -0.95 -23.32
C ASP A 19 5.05 -2.47 -23.40
N ALA A 20 4.00 -3.09 -23.94
CA ALA A 20 3.92 -4.52 -24.21
C ALA A 20 4.96 -4.90 -25.28
N GLY A 21 6.18 -5.17 -24.84
CA GLY A 21 7.27 -5.57 -25.74
C GLY A 21 8.65 -5.31 -25.17
N GLY A 22 9.13 -6.21 -24.33
CA GLY A 22 10.56 -6.31 -24.02
C GLY A 22 10.93 -5.82 -22.62
N GLN A 23 11.50 -6.75 -21.87
CA GLN A 23 12.06 -6.62 -20.53
C GLN A 23 13.12 -5.50 -20.43
N ARG A 24 12.69 -4.26 -20.23
CA ARG A 24 13.56 -3.18 -19.75
C ARG A 24 12.89 -2.42 -18.61
N CYS A 25 12.91 -3.01 -17.42
CA CYS A 25 12.69 -2.29 -16.17
C CYS A 25 13.81 -1.24 -16.02
N ARG A 26 13.52 0.02 -16.32
CA ARG A 26 14.42 1.12 -15.97
C ARG A 26 14.17 1.47 -14.49
N VAL A 27 14.89 0.77 -13.63
CA VAL A 27 14.85 0.96 -12.17
C VAL A 27 15.47 2.30 -11.81
N HIS A 28 14.66 3.23 -11.31
CA HIS A 28 15.15 4.49 -10.73
C HIS A 28 14.58 4.65 -9.32
N GLY A 29 15.15 3.93 -8.36
CA GLY A 29 15.08 4.35 -6.95
C GLY A 29 16.01 5.54 -6.77
N LEU A 30 15.47 6.71 -6.48
CA LEU A 30 16.27 7.90 -6.20
C LEU A 30 16.48 7.95 -4.68
N HIS A 31 17.74 7.95 -4.24
CA HIS A 31 18.08 8.20 -2.85
C HIS A 31 18.97 9.44 -2.78
N LEU A 32 18.54 10.43 -2.02
CA LEU A 32 19.29 11.65 -1.75
C LEU A 32 19.46 11.77 -0.25
N GLY A 33 20.70 11.95 0.19
CA GLY A 33 21.06 12.17 1.58
C GLY A 33 21.91 13.42 1.71
N SER A 34 21.64 14.21 2.73
CA SER A 34 22.43 15.38 3.10
C SER A 34 22.72 15.35 4.60
N SER A 35 23.95 15.74 4.96
CA SER A 35 24.31 15.98 6.35
C SER A 35 25.02 17.32 6.43
N LEU A 36 24.59 18.16 7.36
CA LEU A 36 25.15 19.48 7.59
C LEU A 36 25.55 19.60 9.04
N ARG A 37 26.78 20.06 9.28
CA ARG A 37 27.19 20.48 10.61
C ARG A 37 27.02 22.00 10.70
N ALA A 38 26.00 22.45 11.43
CA ALA A 38 25.72 23.88 11.59
C ALA A 38 26.79 24.55 12.46
N ASN A 39 27.25 23.86 13.50
CA ASN A 39 28.35 24.24 14.38
C ASN A 39 28.94 22.99 15.05
N PRO A 40 30.01 23.09 15.86
CA PRO A 40 30.56 21.92 16.55
C PRO A 40 29.56 21.18 17.45
N ASP A 41 28.50 21.87 17.89
CA ASP A 41 27.52 21.35 18.83
C ASP A 41 26.29 20.71 18.16
N ILE A 42 26.03 20.99 16.88
CA ILE A 42 24.78 20.63 16.18
C ILE A 42 25.09 20.08 14.78
N ALA A 43 24.58 18.88 14.50
CA ALA A 43 24.53 18.31 13.17
C ALA A 43 23.08 17.97 12.77
N LEU A 44 22.74 18.30 11.53
CA LEU A 44 21.46 18.01 10.90
C LEU A 44 21.66 16.93 9.83
N ARG A 45 20.65 16.08 9.68
CA ARG A 45 20.59 15.01 8.69
C ARG A 45 19.23 15.05 8.02
N ALA A 46 19.23 14.94 6.70
CA ALA A 46 18.01 14.76 5.94
C ALA A 46 18.27 13.74 4.84
N SER A 47 17.38 12.78 4.68
CA SER A 47 17.42 11.84 3.56
C SER A 47 16.03 11.63 3.01
N GLY A 48 15.94 11.35 1.72
CA GLY A 48 14.70 10.96 1.08
C GLY A 48 14.97 9.97 -0.03
N GLY A 49 14.02 9.09 -0.27
CA GLY A 49 14.07 8.28 -1.47
C GLY A 49 12.87 7.40 -1.71
N THR A 50 12.86 6.83 -2.90
CA THR A 50 11.78 6.00 -3.40
C THR A 50 12.23 4.55 -3.51
N GLY A 51 11.32 3.63 -3.21
CA GLY A 51 11.48 2.20 -3.38
C GLY A 51 10.26 1.60 -4.06
N PHE A 52 10.42 0.41 -4.62
CA PHE A 52 9.31 -0.35 -5.16
C PHE A 52 9.50 -1.83 -4.86
N LEU A 53 8.40 -2.56 -4.78
CA LEU A 53 8.38 -4.01 -4.62
C LEU A 53 7.62 -4.62 -5.81
N PRO A 54 8.29 -5.35 -6.72
CA PRO A 54 7.60 -5.99 -7.82
C PRO A 54 6.66 -7.10 -7.30
N PRO A 55 5.54 -7.38 -7.99
CA PRO A 55 4.68 -8.49 -7.63
C PRO A 55 5.47 -9.80 -7.72
N SER A 56 5.32 -10.65 -6.71
CA SER A 56 5.90 -11.99 -6.73
C SER A 56 5.17 -12.87 -7.74
N LEU A 57 5.82 -13.89 -8.30
CA LEU A 57 5.21 -14.78 -9.29
C LEU A 57 3.88 -15.39 -8.80
N ALA A 58 3.77 -15.72 -7.50
CA ALA A 58 2.55 -16.25 -6.91
C ALA A 58 1.37 -15.24 -6.93
N GLN A 59 1.66 -13.94 -6.90
CA GLN A 59 0.65 -12.87 -6.99
C GLN A 59 0.21 -12.57 -8.42
N ILE A 60 0.91 -13.09 -9.44
CA ILE A 60 0.55 -12.88 -10.86
C ILE A 60 -0.16 -14.12 -11.44
N ILE A 61 -0.01 -15.28 -10.78
CA ILE A 61 -0.65 -16.52 -11.20
C ILE A 61 -2.06 -16.57 -10.63
N GLY A 62 -3.06 -16.55 -11.51
CA GLY A 62 -4.44 -16.83 -11.14
C GLY A 62 -4.64 -18.30 -10.76
N GLU A 63 -5.60 -18.55 -9.89
CA GLU A 63 -6.03 -19.90 -9.54
C GLU A 63 -7.14 -20.40 -10.49
N PRO A 64 -7.29 -21.72 -10.68
CA PRO A 64 -8.42 -22.24 -11.42
C PRO A 64 -9.75 -21.80 -10.78
N PRO A 65 -10.79 -21.49 -11.59
CA PRO A 65 -12.09 -21.09 -11.06
C PRO A 65 -12.66 -22.14 -10.11
N SER A 66 -13.16 -21.68 -8.96
CA SER A 66 -13.95 -22.50 -8.04
C SER A 66 -15.43 -22.36 -8.36
N VAL A 67 -16.22 -23.41 -8.15
CA VAL A 67 -17.67 -23.35 -8.35
C VAL A 67 -18.36 -23.73 -7.05
N PHE A 68 -19.13 -22.79 -6.51
CA PHE A 68 -19.93 -23.02 -5.32
C PHE A 68 -21.35 -23.42 -5.70
N ASN A 69 -21.84 -24.45 -5.04
CA ASN A 69 -23.25 -24.87 -5.11
C ASN A 69 -24.07 -24.16 -4.02
N ASP A 70 -25.39 -24.34 -4.05
CA ASP A 70 -26.31 -23.73 -3.09
C ASP A 70 -25.95 -24.06 -1.63
N PHE A 71 -25.40 -25.25 -1.36
CA PHE A 71 -24.98 -25.64 -0.02
C PHE A 71 -23.81 -24.81 0.50
N LEU A 72 -22.76 -24.61 -0.31
CA LEU A 72 -21.60 -23.79 0.08
C LEU A 72 -21.98 -22.32 0.20
N ILE A 73 -22.86 -21.83 -0.69
CA ILE A 73 -23.37 -20.46 -0.64
C ILE A 73 -24.16 -20.23 0.65
N PHE A 74 -25.04 -21.17 1.02
CA PHE A 74 -25.77 -21.12 2.28
C PHE A 74 -24.84 -21.20 3.50
N LEU A 75 -23.85 -22.11 3.48
CA LEU A 75 -22.93 -22.30 4.60
C LEU A 75 -22.04 -21.06 4.86
N LEU A 76 -21.64 -20.37 3.79
CA LEU A 76 -20.78 -19.19 3.85
C LEU A 76 -21.57 -17.87 3.85
N ASP A 77 -22.90 -17.95 3.83
CA ASP A 77 -23.84 -16.82 3.86
C ASP A 77 -23.60 -15.75 2.77
N ILE A 78 -23.31 -16.20 1.54
CA ILE A 78 -23.01 -15.28 0.42
C ILE A 78 -24.31 -14.70 -0.15
N ARG A 79 -24.45 -13.37 -0.09
CA ARG A 79 -25.70 -12.66 -0.41
C ARG A 79 -25.52 -11.59 -1.49
N ASP A 80 -26.62 -11.21 -2.12
CA ASP A 80 -26.69 -10.13 -3.11
C ASP A 80 -27.46 -8.91 -2.54
N PRO A 81 -26.75 -7.86 -2.09
CA PRO A 81 -27.37 -6.65 -1.56
C PRO A 81 -28.32 -5.97 -2.56
N MET A 82 -28.07 -6.08 -3.87
CA MET A 82 -28.91 -5.45 -4.91
C MET A 82 -30.21 -6.21 -5.18
N ARG A 83 -30.33 -7.44 -4.66
CA ARG A 83 -31.53 -8.28 -4.75
C ARG A 83 -32.16 -8.51 -3.37
N GLY A 84 -32.17 -7.49 -2.53
CA GLY A 84 -32.81 -7.56 -1.21
C GLY A 84 -32.01 -8.34 -0.16
N ASN A 85 -30.71 -8.54 -0.39
CA ASN A 85 -29.82 -9.32 0.47
C ASN A 85 -30.17 -10.82 0.55
N ASP A 86 -30.82 -11.33 -0.50
CA ASP A 86 -31.08 -12.75 -0.67
C ASP A 86 -29.79 -13.53 -0.97
N LEU A 87 -29.79 -14.83 -0.66
CA LEU A 87 -28.67 -15.72 -1.02
C LEU A 87 -28.50 -15.78 -2.54
N ILE A 88 -27.26 -15.74 -3.00
CA ILE A 88 -26.95 -15.87 -4.44
C ILE A 88 -27.36 -17.28 -4.91
N PRO A 89 -28.11 -17.44 -6.01
CA PRO A 89 -28.41 -18.75 -6.54
C PRO A 89 -27.17 -19.40 -7.15
N GLY A 90 -26.94 -20.67 -6.86
CA GLY A 90 -25.91 -21.46 -7.51
C GLY A 90 -26.28 -21.86 -8.95
N PRO A 91 -25.29 -22.29 -9.76
CA PRO A 91 -23.87 -22.35 -9.45
C PRO A 91 -23.20 -20.95 -9.51
N LEU A 92 -22.39 -20.63 -8.51
CA LEU A 92 -21.59 -19.41 -8.45
C LEU A 92 -20.14 -19.71 -8.81
N THR A 93 -19.62 -19.01 -9.83
CA THR A 93 -18.21 -19.12 -10.22
C THR A 93 -17.37 -18.10 -9.45
N LEU A 94 -16.27 -18.54 -8.86
CA LEU A 94 -15.36 -17.72 -8.08
C LEU A 94 -13.98 -17.72 -8.72
N LEU A 95 -13.48 -16.53 -9.07
CA LEU A 95 -12.10 -16.35 -9.52
C LEU A 95 -11.26 -15.83 -8.35
N SER A 96 -10.15 -16.53 -8.08
CA SER A 96 -9.25 -16.26 -6.95
C SER A 96 -7.79 -16.26 -7.39
N GLY A 97 -6.92 -15.87 -6.46
CA GLY A 97 -5.47 -15.91 -6.65
C GLY A 97 -4.89 -14.60 -7.16
N GLY A 98 -3.79 -14.72 -7.90
CA GLY A 98 -3.07 -13.59 -8.45
C GLY A 98 -3.73 -12.99 -9.69
N SER A 99 -3.37 -11.74 -10.00
CA SER A 99 -3.83 -11.05 -11.21
C SER A 99 -2.64 -10.63 -12.08
N PRO A 100 -2.71 -10.82 -13.41
CA PRO A 100 -1.67 -10.34 -14.33
C PRO A 100 -1.60 -8.82 -14.42
N ASP A 101 -2.67 -8.13 -14.00
CA ASP A 101 -2.77 -6.67 -14.11
C ASP A 101 -2.14 -5.94 -12.91
N LEU A 102 -1.54 -6.67 -11.97
CA LEU A 102 -0.90 -6.10 -10.80
C LEU A 102 0.26 -5.18 -11.16
N GLN A 103 0.23 -3.99 -10.59
CA GLN A 103 1.31 -3.03 -10.61
C GLN A 103 2.29 -3.29 -9.46
N PRO A 104 3.57 -2.91 -9.60
CA PRO A 104 4.51 -2.91 -8.49
C PRO A 104 4.05 -1.98 -7.36
N GLU A 105 4.22 -2.42 -6.11
CA GLU A 105 4.01 -1.57 -4.95
C GLU A 105 5.07 -0.48 -4.92
N GLN A 106 4.69 0.74 -4.52
CA GLN A 106 5.60 1.87 -4.44
C GLN A 106 5.71 2.38 -3.01
N SER A 107 6.88 2.91 -2.67
CA SER A 107 7.16 3.49 -1.36
C SER A 107 7.98 4.76 -1.50
N GLU A 108 7.63 5.77 -0.73
CA GLU A 108 8.39 6.99 -0.55
C GLU A 108 8.76 7.11 0.92
N SER A 109 10.01 7.45 1.19
CA SER A 109 10.52 7.64 2.55
C SER A 109 11.24 8.96 2.65
N SER A 110 11.00 9.67 3.74
CA SER A 110 11.75 10.87 4.11
C SER A 110 12.16 10.78 5.58
N SER A 111 13.39 11.16 5.89
CA SER A 111 13.93 11.15 7.24
C SER A 111 14.58 12.48 7.56
N PHE A 112 14.35 12.96 8.76
CA PHE A 112 14.97 14.16 9.31
C PHE A 112 15.55 13.85 10.69
N GLY A 113 16.80 14.25 10.93
CA GLY A 113 17.50 13.96 12.16
C GLY A 113 18.34 15.13 12.67
N VAL A 114 18.41 15.24 13.98
CA VAL A 114 19.22 16.24 14.70
C VAL A 114 20.11 15.52 15.70
N VAL A 115 21.40 15.87 15.71
CA VAL A 115 22.38 15.40 16.68
C VAL A 115 22.94 16.60 17.43
N LEU A 116 22.84 16.57 18.75
CA LEU A 116 23.34 17.58 19.68
C LEU A 116 24.51 17.00 20.47
N THR A 117 25.64 17.70 20.44
CA THR A 117 26.87 17.37 21.18
C THR A 117 27.40 18.63 21.87
N PRO A 118 26.75 19.09 22.95
CA PRO A 118 27.06 20.36 23.58
C PRO A 118 28.46 20.39 24.19
N ARG A 119 29.30 21.35 23.81
CA ARG A 119 30.62 21.58 24.42
C ARG A 119 30.59 21.88 25.92
N PHE A 120 29.48 22.40 26.46
CA PHE A 120 29.35 22.66 27.91
C PHE A 120 29.20 21.38 28.75
N ALA A 121 28.85 20.26 28.11
CA ALA A 121 28.76 18.94 28.75
C ALA A 121 29.51 17.91 27.89
N PRO A 122 30.86 17.90 27.93
CA PRO A 122 31.66 16.93 27.19
C PRO A 122 31.24 15.50 27.51
N GLY A 123 30.97 14.71 26.48
CA GLY A 123 30.51 13.33 26.62
C GLY A 123 28.98 13.15 26.53
N LEU A 124 28.19 14.22 26.54
CA LEU A 124 26.76 14.16 26.24
C LEU A 124 26.53 14.23 24.73
N ARG A 125 25.78 13.26 24.20
CA ARG A 125 25.29 13.22 22.82
C ARG A 125 23.83 12.83 22.81
N VAL A 126 22.99 13.71 22.27
CA VAL A 126 21.57 13.45 22.06
C VAL A 126 21.32 13.40 20.56
N SER A 127 20.55 12.42 20.10
CA SER A 127 20.09 12.37 18.72
C SER A 127 18.61 12.06 18.67
N VAL A 128 17.89 12.77 17.79
CA VAL A 128 16.48 12.52 17.48
C VAL A 128 16.38 12.36 15.97
N ASP A 129 15.73 11.29 15.53
CA ASP A 129 15.48 10.98 14.14
C ASP A 129 13.97 10.73 13.96
N VAL A 130 13.38 11.39 12.97
CA VAL A 130 11.99 11.22 12.54
C VAL A 130 12.01 10.70 11.11
N THR A 131 11.22 9.67 10.81
CA THR A 131 11.11 9.09 9.48
C THR A 131 9.65 8.92 9.12
N HIS A 132 9.26 9.46 7.98
CA HIS A 132 7.94 9.34 7.40
C HIS A 132 8.00 8.40 6.19
N ILE A 133 7.12 7.41 6.14
CA ILE A 133 7.01 6.45 5.05
C ILE A 133 5.59 6.48 4.52
N HIS A 134 5.45 6.61 3.20
CA HIS A 134 4.19 6.53 2.48
C HIS A 134 4.28 5.40 1.45
N LYS A 135 3.27 4.53 1.40
CA LYS A 135 3.18 3.42 0.44
C LYS A 135 1.94 3.55 -0.44
N THR A 136 2.02 3.04 -1.66
CA THR A 136 0.88 2.95 -2.60
C THR A 136 0.92 1.66 -3.38
N ASP A 137 -0.22 1.33 -4.01
CA ASP A 137 -0.37 0.17 -4.90
C ASP A 137 -0.10 -1.17 -4.22
N GLU A 138 -0.33 -1.28 -2.91
CA GLU A 138 -0.17 -2.53 -2.16
C GLU A 138 -1.07 -3.63 -2.73
N VAL A 139 -0.50 -4.82 -2.90
CA VAL A 139 -1.24 -5.97 -3.43
C VAL A 139 -2.02 -6.61 -2.29
N VAL A 140 -3.34 -6.52 -2.37
CA VAL A 140 -4.24 -7.06 -1.35
C VAL A 140 -5.27 -8.01 -1.96
N THR A 141 -5.75 -8.93 -1.12
CA THR A 141 -6.93 -9.75 -1.40
C THR A 141 -8.02 -9.34 -0.42
N LEU A 142 -9.13 -8.84 -0.95
CA LEU A 142 -10.27 -8.43 -0.14
C LEU A 142 -11.26 -9.60 -0.02
N PRO A 143 -12.05 -9.66 1.07
CA PRO A 143 -13.12 -10.66 1.20
C PRO A 143 -14.12 -10.55 0.05
N LEU A 144 -14.74 -11.67 -0.35
CA LEU A 144 -15.65 -11.66 -1.50
C LEU A 144 -16.85 -10.70 -1.30
N ASP A 145 -17.37 -10.63 -0.06
CA ASP A 145 -18.57 -9.85 0.25
C ASP A 145 -18.32 -8.34 0.07
N PHE A 146 -17.06 -7.92 0.21
CA PHE A 146 -16.67 -6.55 -0.07
C PHE A 146 -16.96 -6.14 -1.51
N PHE A 147 -16.81 -7.07 -2.47
CA PHE A 147 -17.12 -6.79 -3.87
C PHE A 147 -18.62 -6.73 -4.11
N THR A 148 -19.42 -7.61 -3.46
CA THR A 148 -20.89 -7.57 -3.59
C THR A 148 -21.49 -6.32 -2.96
N ASP A 149 -20.88 -5.82 -1.88
CA ASP A 149 -21.31 -4.60 -1.21
C ASP A 149 -20.93 -3.33 -1.99
N ASN A 150 -19.83 -3.38 -2.76
CA ASN A 150 -19.26 -2.21 -3.47
C ASN A 150 -19.18 -2.42 -4.99
N GLU A 151 -20.16 -3.14 -5.58
CA GLU A 151 -20.13 -3.53 -7.01
C GLU A 151 -19.86 -2.36 -7.97
N ALA A 152 -20.38 -1.17 -7.67
CA ALA A 152 -20.22 0.02 -8.49
C ALA A 152 -18.77 0.53 -8.57
N ASP A 153 -17.96 0.29 -7.53
CA ASP A 153 -16.57 0.74 -7.45
C ASP A 153 -15.59 -0.26 -8.09
N PHE A 154 -16.05 -1.48 -8.36
CA PHE A 154 -15.24 -2.58 -8.89
C PHE A 154 -15.79 -3.11 -10.24
N PRO A 155 -15.80 -2.29 -11.30
CA PRO A 155 -16.32 -2.70 -12.59
C PRO A 155 -15.56 -3.93 -13.12
N GLY A 156 -16.30 -4.93 -13.58
CA GLY A 156 -15.75 -6.18 -14.11
C GLY A 156 -15.44 -7.27 -13.08
N ARG A 157 -15.54 -6.98 -11.77
CA ARG A 157 -15.36 -8.00 -10.72
C ARG A 157 -16.61 -8.85 -10.49
N ILE A 158 -17.79 -8.30 -10.75
CA ILE A 158 -19.07 -9.01 -10.64
C ILE A 158 -19.66 -9.18 -12.03
N THR A 159 -20.00 -10.43 -12.37
CA THR A 159 -20.79 -10.73 -13.56
C THR A 159 -22.17 -11.19 -13.14
N ARG A 160 -23.19 -10.49 -13.65
CA ARG A 160 -24.60 -10.82 -13.45
C ARG A 160 -25.14 -11.57 -14.66
N GLY A 161 -25.98 -12.56 -14.39
CA GLY A 161 -26.74 -13.30 -15.39
C GLY A 161 -27.94 -12.51 -15.92
N PRO A 162 -28.75 -13.12 -16.79
CA PRO A 162 -30.02 -12.53 -17.22
C PRO A 162 -31.01 -12.45 -16.05
N ASN A 163 -31.91 -11.46 -16.11
CA ASN A 163 -33.04 -11.36 -15.19
C ASN A 163 -33.83 -12.68 -15.12
N LEU A 164 -34.23 -13.06 -13.91
CA LEU A 164 -35.02 -14.26 -13.68
C LEU A 164 -36.50 -14.00 -14.00
N PRO A 165 -37.26 -15.04 -14.38
CA PRO A 165 -38.71 -14.94 -14.52
C PRO A 165 -39.35 -14.50 -13.20
N GLY A 166 -40.01 -13.34 -13.21
CA GLY A 166 -40.63 -12.76 -12.01
C GLY A 166 -39.86 -11.61 -11.37
N ASP A 167 -38.67 -11.28 -11.87
CA ASP A 167 -37.93 -10.10 -11.42
C ASP A 167 -38.71 -8.82 -11.71
N PRO A 168 -38.88 -7.92 -10.71
CA PRO A 168 -39.44 -6.59 -10.94
C PRO A 168 -38.66 -5.82 -12.03
N PRO A 169 -39.33 -4.93 -12.78
CA PRO A 169 -38.65 -4.04 -13.70
C PRO A 169 -37.56 -3.23 -13.00
N GLY A 170 -36.32 -3.31 -13.49
CA GLY A 170 -35.17 -2.61 -12.93
C GLY A 170 -34.32 -3.42 -11.92
N THR A 171 -34.73 -4.64 -11.56
CA THR A 171 -33.90 -5.54 -10.74
C THR A 171 -32.72 -6.06 -11.57
N PRO A 172 -31.47 -6.01 -11.08
CA PRO A 172 -30.34 -6.64 -11.76
C PRO A 172 -30.47 -8.16 -11.74
N GLY A 173 -30.00 -8.85 -12.78
CA GLY A 173 -29.92 -10.31 -12.77
C GLY A 173 -29.04 -10.84 -11.63
N PRO A 174 -29.19 -12.12 -11.25
CA PRO A 174 -28.43 -12.72 -10.16
C PRO A 174 -26.94 -12.77 -10.51
N ILE A 175 -26.09 -12.69 -9.49
CA ILE A 175 -24.65 -12.83 -9.66
C ILE A 175 -24.32 -14.27 -10.05
N THR A 176 -23.57 -14.45 -11.15
CA THR A 176 -23.12 -15.76 -11.64
C THR A 176 -21.62 -15.96 -11.50
N GLN A 177 -20.85 -14.87 -11.38
CA GLN A 177 -19.42 -14.91 -11.14
C GLN A 177 -18.96 -13.75 -10.27
N ILE A 178 -18.06 -14.04 -9.33
CA ILE A 178 -17.34 -13.04 -8.53
C ILE A 178 -15.85 -13.28 -8.72
N ASP A 179 -15.13 -12.24 -9.12
CA ASP A 179 -13.68 -12.21 -9.15
C ASP A 179 -13.16 -11.43 -7.94
N PHE A 180 -12.57 -12.16 -7.00
CA PHE A 180 -11.92 -11.60 -5.81
C PHE A 180 -10.39 -11.78 -5.87
N SER A 181 -9.84 -11.99 -7.08
CA SER A 181 -8.39 -12.03 -7.28
C SER A 181 -7.72 -10.74 -6.81
N SER A 182 -6.43 -10.86 -6.53
CA SER A 182 -5.62 -9.80 -5.92
C SER A 182 -5.66 -8.51 -6.76
N LEU A 183 -5.65 -7.36 -6.08
CA LEU A 183 -5.67 -6.05 -6.72
C LEU A 183 -4.74 -5.07 -6.02
N ASN A 184 -4.30 -4.05 -6.75
CA ASN A 184 -3.58 -2.92 -6.17
C ASN A 184 -4.57 -1.99 -5.47
N LEU A 185 -4.36 -1.75 -4.18
CA LEU A 185 -5.15 -0.74 -3.48
C LEU A 185 -4.68 0.65 -3.93
N ALA A 186 -5.61 1.42 -4.50
CA ALA A 186 -5.31 2.76 -5.08
C ALA A 186 -4.55 3.68 -4.09
N SER A 187 -4.85 3.53 -2.80
CA SER A 187 -3.99 4.01 -1.72
C SER A 187 -4.31 3.21 -0.44
N SER A 188 -3.51 2.20 -0.10
CA SER A 188 -3.27 1.94 1.33
C SER A 188 -2.18 2.92 1.74
N GLY A 189 -2.60 4.11 2.17
CA GLY A 189 -1.69 5.02 2.85
C GLY A 189 -1.31 4.38 4.18
N PHE A 190 -0.41 3.40 4.18
CA PHE A 190 0.40 3.14 5.36
C PHE A 190 1.31 4.35 5.51
N GLU A 191 0.75 5.38 6.14
CA GLU A 191 1.38 6.63 6.50
C GLU A 191 1.93 6.47 7.92
N GLY A 192 3.18 6.01 8.00
CA GLY A 192 3.80 5.65 9.27
C GLY A 192 4.90 6.63 9.64
N ASP A 193 4.71 7.37 10.73
CA ASP A 193 5.78 8.12 11.36
C ASP A 193 6.55 7.25 12.35
N ARG A 194 7.85 7.08 12.10
CA ARG A 194 8.79 6.47 13.04
C ARG A 194 9.59 7.55 13.74
N TYR A 195 9.50 7.58 15.06
CA TYR A 195 10.29 8.44 15.94
C TYR A 195 11.35 7.61 16.67
N SER A 196 12.59 8.08 16.70
CA SER A 196 13.69 7.44 17.41
C SER A 196 14.53 8.48 18.15
N GLY A 197 14.71 8.31 19.45
CA GLY A 197 15.63 9.10 20.28
C GLY A 197 16.78 8.23 20.78
N ARG A 198 18.00 8.76 20.80
CA ARG A 198 19.15 8.12 21.48
C ARG A 198 19.91 9.15 22.31
N VAL A 199 20.32 8.76 23.50
CA VAL A 199 21.16 9.56 24.38
C VAL A 199 22.37 8.73 24.79
N HIS A 200 23.56 9.30 24.60
CA HIS A 200 24.82 8.74 25.09
C HIS A 200 25.44 9.75 26.04
N ALA A 201 25.78 9.32 27.26
CA ALA A 201 26.57 10.08 28.21
C ALA A 201 27.81 9.25 28.56
N ALA A 202 28.98 9.88 28.63
CA ALA A 202 30.27 9.21 28.85
C ALA A 202 30.40 8.41 30.15
N ASP A 203 29.39 8.42 31.04
CA ASP A 203 29.45 7.70 32.32
C ASP A 203 28.22 6.78 32.60
N ARG A 204 27.17 6.79 31.77
CA ARG A 204 26.05 5.80 31.87
C ARG A 204 25.35 5.64 30.52
N GLU A 205 25.24 4.41 30.03
CA GLU A 205 24.24 4.05 29.03
C GLU A 205 22.84 4.25 29.65
N LEU A 206 22.16 5.32 29.26
CA LEU A 206 20.73 5.49 29.48
C LEU A 206 20.06 5.36 28.12
N SER A 207 19.63 4.15 27.79
CA SER A 207 18.82 3.86 26.60
C SER A 207 17.45 4.53 26.76
N ALA A 208 17.25 5.66 26.08
CA ALA A 208 15.95 6.30 26.01
C ALA A 208 15.06 5.60 24.97
N VAL A 209 13.81 5.39 25.40
CA VAL A 209 12.69 4.69 24.80
C VAL A 209 12.44 5.06 23.32
N GLY A 210 12.39 4.05 22.45
CA GLY A 210 11.78 4.18 21.13
C GLY A 210 10.26 4.09 21.26
N VAL A 211 9.56 5.23 21.13
CA VAL A 211 8.10 5.23 21.01
C VAL A 211 7.78 5.10 19.53
N SER A 212 7.49 3.87 19.10
CA SER A 212 6.85 3.61 17.81
C SER A 212 5.37 3.88 17.97
N THR A 213 4.86 4.94 17.38
CA THR A 213 3.41 5.14 17.29
C THR A 213 2.98 4.63 15.92
N LEU A 214 2.37 3.44 15.88
CA LEU A 214 1.80 2.84 14.69
C LEU A 214 0.32 3.26 14.67
N TRP A 215 -0.10 4.05 13.69
CA TRP A 215 -1.51 4.28 13.38
C TRP A 215 -1.73 4.06 11.89
#